data_AF-A0A2S2PC12-F1
#
_entry.id   AF-A0A2S2PC12-F1
#
_cell.length_a   1.000
_cell.length_b   1.000
_cell.length_c   1.000
_cell.angle_alpha   90.00
_cell.angle_beta   90.00
_cell.angle_gamma   90.00
#
_symmetry.space_group_name_H-M   'P 1'
#
loop_
_entity.id
_entity.type
_entity.pdbx_description
1 polymer ?
#
loop_
_entity_poly.entity_id
_entity_poly.type
_entity_poly.pdbx_seq_one_letter_code
_entity_poly.pdbx_strand_id
1 'polypeptide(L)'
;IPFLGDVIYFSNGMKYNLNLLLFWGPWSPFENNWHLKPEYKQPGKRLELAQSMRKTISWVALINVLLSPVIFTWQLIYKLCDNAQMVKNEPSVLSIRMWSLYSKIYLRHFNELDHELSARLSRAYVPAAKYLQSFAAPVSVIIAKNTMFFTSAIMVPILALTVYDDSILSIEHMITILSGLSLLFLICRSLVDDDKEIVCQESLMNAILTEVHYLPDSWVGKAHTQQVSNQFSQIFPFKANYLFNELISPIVTPFILFFWLRPKSLEIVDFYRNYTAEVAGVGDVCAFSMMNLRKNGNPAWRSPGPSSPGTPTAKLPQVDQAEDGKVEMSLLSFSVRNPTWDPVDIEAKEFVDEIIAKTRQKYSSTSNSIINPFQHHDMIGSTLHIAEIPSCLIGLDQSTRLLHKEGLTGRPNRINSSSIMRSSIFSTSDYLTSIEVNQSALLLHSIHRKQLEERGNHASTSVSQSVLKTNTNLQERTPLLKPGARII
;
A
#
# COMPACT_ATOMS: atom_id res chain seq x y z
N ILE A 1 -13.63 2.96 -14.29
CA ILE A 1 -14.62 4.06 -14.32
C ILE A 1 -14.41 4.83 -15.63
N PRO A 2 -15.45 5.22 -16.38
CA PRO A 2 -15.28 6.04 -17.58
C PRO A 2 -14.39 7.26 -17.28
N PHE A 3 -13.45 7.58 -18.18
CA PHE A 3 -12.46 8.67 -18.06
C PHE A 3 -11.37 8.53 -16.97
N LEU A 4 -11.67 7.96 -15.80
CA LEU A 4 -10.67 7.76 -14.73
C LEU A 4 -9.81 6.49 -14.92
N GLY A 5 -10.26 5.55 -15.77
CA GLY A 5 -9.57 4.28 -15.98
C GLY A 5 -9.80 3.29 -14.84
N ASP A 6 -8.79 2.46 -14.57
CA ASP A 6 -8.81 1.46 -13.50
C ASP A 6 -8.52 2.12 -12.16
N VAL A 7 -9.43 1.93 -11.19
CA VAL A 7 -9.34 2.52 -9.85
C VAL A 7 -9.49 1.40 -8.83
N ILE A 8 -8.51 1.30 -7.93
CA ILE A 8 -8.56 0.39 -6.79
C ILE A 8 -9.45 1.00 -5.71
N TYR A 9 -10.46 0.25 -5.27
CA TYR A 9 -11.38 0.66 -4.22
C TYR A 9 -11.39 -0.36 -3.08
N PHE A 10 -10.92 0.06 -1.90
CA PHE A 10 -10.97 -0.75 -0.70
C PHE A 10 -11.06 0.12 0.55
N SER A 11 -12.26 0.22 1.12
CA SER A 11 -12.58 1.03 2.30
C SER A 11 -12.66 0.19 3.58
N ASN A 12 -12.64 0.85 4.75
CA ASN A 12 -12.85 0.15 6.03
C ASN A 12 -14.26 -0.45 6.13
N GLY A 13 -15.27 0.21 5.56
CA GLY A 13 -16.63 -0.32 5.49
C GLY A 13 -16.71 -1.62 4.68
N MET A 14 -15.97 -1.70 3.56
CA MET A 14 -15.86 -2.94 2.78
C MET A 14 -15.11 -4.02 3.56
N LYS A 15 -13.96 -3.68 4.17
CA LYS A 15 -13.19 -4.60 5.02
C LYS A 15 -14.04 -5.19 6.16
N TYR A 16 -14.83 -4.36 6.83
CA TYR A 16 -15.74 -4.81 7.88
C TYR A 16 -16.76 -5.82 7.37
N ASN A 17 -17.41 -5.52 6.24
CA ASN A 17 -18.39 -6.42 5.62
C ASN A 17 -17.77 -7.75 5.16
N LEU A 18 -16.58 -7.72 4.59
CA LEU A 18 -15.85 -8.93 4.24
C LEU A 18 -15.53 -9.76 5.48
N ASN A 19 -15.03 -9.14 6.54
CA ASN A 19 -14.73 -9.86 7.77
C ASN A 19 -15.99 -10.49 8.39
N LEU A 20 -17.10 -9.74 8.39
CA LEU A 20 -18.39 -10.23 8.88
C LEU A 20 -18.86 -11.45 8.07
N LEU A 21 -18.78 -11.38 6.73
CA LEU A 21 -19.20 -12.46 5.84
C LEU A 21 -18.31 -13.70 5.94
N LEU A 22 -17.00 -13.50 6.10
CA LEU A 22 -16.00 -14.55 5.90
C LEU A 22 -15.46 -15.17 7.19
N PHE A 23 -15.52 -14.48 8.33
CA PHE A 23 -14.85 -14.95 9.55
C PHE A 23 -15.73 -15.01 10.80
N TRP A 24 -16.46 -13.93 11.14
CA TRP A 24 -17.08 -13.83 12.48
C TRP A 24 -18.61 -13.65 12.48
N GLY A 25 -19.24 -13.52 11.31
CA GLY A 25 -20.70 -13.43 11.22
C GLY A 25 -21.41 -14.76 11.51
N PRO A 26 -22.71 -14.73 11.80
CA PRO A 26 -23.49 -15.93 12.16
C PRO A 26 -23.55 -16.97 11.03
N TRP A 27 -23.49 -16.52 9.78
CA TRP A 27 -23.47 -17.38 8.59
C TRP A 27 -22.06 -17.55 8.01
N SER A 28 -21.01 -17.23 8.77
CA SER A 28 -19.64 -17.36 8.29
C SER A 28 -19.24 -18.84 8.09
N PRO A 29 -18.22 -19.10 7.25
CA PRO A 29 -17.63 -20.43 7.08
C PRO A 29 -17.01 -21.03 8.34
N PHE A 30 -16.61 -20.19 9.30
CA PHE A 30 -16.00 -20.62 10.55
C PHE A 30 -17.07 -20.97 11.58
N GLU A 31 -16.86 -22.06 12.32
CA GLU A 31 -17.73 -22.46 13.42
C GLU A 31 -17.32 -21.74 14.72
N ASN A 32 -16.01 -21.72 14.95
CA ASN A 32 -15.34 -20.99 16.03
C ASN A 32 -14.24 -20.12 15.43
N ASN A 33 -13.60 -19.27 16.23
CA ASN A 33 -12.53 -18.37 15.76
C ASN A 33 -11.31 -19.09 15.14
N TRP A 34 -11.18 -20.41 15.29
CA TRP A 34 -10.03 -21.20 14.88
C TRP A 34 -10.37 -22.48 14.07
N HIS A 35 -11.65 -22.81 13.87
CA HIS A 35 -12.05 -24.00 13.11
C HIS A 35 -13.04 -23.66 11.99
N LEU A 36 -12.72 -24.13 10.79
CA LEU A 36 -13.58 -24.09 9.62
C LEU A 36 -14.65 -25.19 9.73
N LYS A 37 -15.90 -24.87 9.37
CA LYS A 37 -16.98 -25.86 9.37
C LYS A 37 -16.58 -27.09 8.54
N PRO A 38 -16.78 -28.31 9.05
CA PRO A 38 -16.32 -29.54 8.38
C PRO A 38 -16.97 -29.74 7.01
N GLU A 39 -18.12 -29.12 6.77
CA GLU A 39 -18.81 -29.13 5.47
C GLU A 39 -17.96 -28.52 4.34
N TYR A 40 -17.17 -27.47 4.64
CA TYR A 40 -16.30 -26.83 3.66
C TYR A 40 -15.10 -27.71 3.27
N LYS A 41 -14.73 -28.68 4.12
CA LYS A 41 -13.69 -29.67 3.83
C LYS A 41 -14.23 -30.80 2.90
N GLN A 42 -15.55 -30.99 2.80
CA GLN A 42 -16.16 -32.06 2.00
C GLN A 42 -16.39 -31.64 0.53
N PRO A 43 -15.94 -32.42 -0.47
CA PRO A 43 -16.08 -32.04 -1.88
C PRO A 43 -17.52 -32.10 -2.39
N GLY A 44 -18.34 -33.01 -1.85
CA GLY A 44 -19.72 -33.24 -2.31
C GLY A 44 -20.68 -32.06 -2.11
N LYS A 45 -20.43 -31.21 -1.09
CA LYS A 45 -21.30 -30.07 -0.74
C LYS A 45 -20.87 -28.73 -1.38
N ARG A 46 -19.85 -28.73 -2.25
CA ARG A 46 -19.26 -27.50 -2.85
C ARG A 46 -20.31 -26.55 -3.44
N LEU A 47 -21.20 -27.07 -4.29
CA LEU A 47 -22.22 -26.24 -4.97
C LEU A 47 -23.29 -25.73 -4.01
N GLU A 48 -23.70 -26.55 -3.05
CA GLU A 48 -24.67 -26.17 -2.02
C GLU A 48 -24.13 -25.05 -1.13
N LEU A 49 -22.88 -25.18 -0.66
CA LEU A 49 -22.20 -24.16 0.14
C LEU A 49 -22.01 -22.86 -0.65
N ALA A 50 -21.63 -22.96 -1.93
CA ALA A 50 -21.50 -21.78 -2.79
C ALA A 50 -22.85 -21.06 -2.98
N GLN A 51 -23.96 -21.80 -3.12
CA GLN A 51 -25.30 -21.22 -3.20
C GLN A 51 -25.74 -20.60 -1.87
N SER A 52 -25.42 -21.22 -0.75
CA SER A 52 -25.68 -20.69 0.59
C SER A 52 -24.93 -19.38 0.82
N MET A 53 -23.61 -19.36 0.59
CA MET A 53 -22.78 -18.15 0.68
C MET A 53 -23.28 -17.05 -0.26
N ARG A 54 -23.70 -17.39 -1.48
CA ARG A 54 -24.30 -16.45 -2.43
C ARG A 54 -25.57 -15.80 -1.88
N LYS A 55 -26.44 -16.56 -1.21
CA LYS A 55 -27.66 -16.03 -0.55
C LYS A 55 -27.31 -15.14 0.63
N THR A 56 -26.35 -15.54 1.46
CA THR A 56 -25.87 -14.74 2.60
C THR A 56 -25.30 -13.40 2.14
N ILE A 57 -24.43 -13.39 1.12
CA ILE A 57 -23.88 -12.16 0.54
C ILE A 57 -25.01 -11.25 0.01
N SER A 58 -26.03 -11.83 -0.65
CA SER A 58 -27.21 -11.07 -1.09
C SER A 58 -27.98 -10.42 0.06
N TRP A 59 -28.22 -11.15 1.15
CA TRP A 59 -28.92 -10.59 2.32
C TRP A 59 -28.12 -9.49 3.01
N VAL A 60 -26.81 -9.71 3.21
CA VAL A 60 -25.93 -8.68 3.79
C VAL A 60 -25.84 -7.44 2.89
N ALA A 61 -25.78 -7.62 1.57
CA ALA A 61 -25.82 -6.49 0.64
C ALA A 61 -27.15 -5.71 0.74
N LEU A 62 -28.30 -6.41 0.81
CA LEU A 62 -29.61 -5.78 0.95
C LEU A 62 -29.72 -4.98 2.27
N ILE A 63 -29.25 -5.56 3.38
CA ILE A 63 -29.21 -4.87 4.68
C ILE A 63 -28.31 -3.62 4.60
N ASN A 64 -27.14 -3.71 3.94
CA ASN A 64 -26.27 -2.55 3.74
C ASN A 64 -26.93 -1.47 2.88
N VAL A 65 -27.72 -1.82 1.84
CA VAL A 65 -28.49 -0.83 1.08
C VAL A 65 -29.50 -0.13 1.98
N LEU A 66 -30.24 -0.88 2.80
CA LEU A 66 -31.24 -0.34 3.71
C LEU A 66 -30.64 0.59 4.77
N LEU A 67 -29.47 0.22 5.32
CA LEU A 67 -28.75 1.02 6.33
C LEU A 67 -27.90 2.14 5.73
N SER A 68 -27.65 2.13 4.42
CA SER A 68 -26.81 3.09 3.70
C SER A 68 -27.11 4.56 4.02
N PRO A 69 -28.37 5.06 3.98
CA PRO A 69 -28.65 6.47 4.24
C PRO A 69 -28.31 6.88 5.69
N VAL A 70 -28.54 5.99 6.66
CA VAL A 70 -28.25 6.25 8.08
C VAL A 70 -26.74 6.27 8.30
N ILE A 71 -26.02 5.27 7.78
CA ILE A 71 -24.56 5.18 7.92
C ILE A 71 -23.89 6.36 7.20
N PHE A 72 -24.35 6.71 5.99
CA PHE A 72 -23.81 7.84 5.23
C PHE A 72 -23.99 9.16 5.99
N THR A 73 -25.18 9.42 6.52
CA THR A 73 -25.46 10.64 7.29
C THR A 73 -24.58 10.73 8.53
N TRP A 74 -24.45 9.63 9.27
CA TRP A 74 -23.56 9.56 10.43
C TRP A 74 -22.09 9.80 10.06
N GLN A 75 -21.59 9.13 9.02
CA GLN A 75 -20.21 9.30 8.56
C GLN A 75 -19.93 10.72 8.08
N LEU A 76 -20.87 11.34 7.36
CA LEU A 76 -20.77 12.71 6.90
C LEU A 76 -20.59 13.66 8.10
N ILE A 77 -21.46 13.57 9.10
CA ILE A 77 -21.38 14.40 10.31
C ILE A 77 -20.07 14.14 11.04
N TYR A 78 -19.75 12.87 11.33
CA TYR A 78 -18.55 12.50 12.08
C TYR A 78 -17.26 12.98 11.41
N LYS A 79 -17.10 12.72 10.10
CA LYS A 79 -15.89 13.09 9.37
C LYS A 79 -15.78 14.60 9.17
N LEU A 80 -16.90 15.30 8.95
CA LEU A 80 -16.87 16.77 8.90
C LEU A 80 -16.46 17.35 10.25
N CYS A 81 -17.05 16.89 11.36
CA CYS A 81 -16.71 17.40 12.69
C CYS A 81 -15.27 17.09 13.12
N ASP A 82 -14.80 15.85 12.91
CA ASP A 82 -13.44 15.43 13.29
C ASP A 82 -12.36 16.14 12.46
N ASN A 83 -12.61 16.34 11.15
CA ASN A 83 -11.65 17.01 10.28
C ASN A 83 -11.80 18.55 10.26
N ALA A 84 -12.92 19.13 10.70
CA ALA A 84 -13.14 20.58 10.66
C ALA A 84 -12.05 21.35 11.41
N GLN A 85 -11.65 20.87 12.59
CA GLN A 85 -10.58 21.50 13.37
C GLN A 85 -9.23 21.39 12.67
N MET A 86 -8.92 20.22 12.08
CA MET A 86 -7.67 20.01 11.36
C MET A 86 -7.59 20.89 10.11
N VAL A 87 -8.67 20.94 9.32
CA VAL A 87 -8.73 21.72 8.06
C VAL A 87 -8.67 23.22 8.34
N LYS A 88 -9.30 23.69 9.43
CA LYS A 88 -9.25 25.10 9.83
C LYS A 88 -7.83 25.52 10.21
N ASN A 89 -7.10 24.66 10.93
CA ASN A 89 -5.76 25.00 11.42
C ASN A 89 -4.70 24.83 10.33
N GLU A 90 -4.73 23.70 9.61
CA GLU A 90 -3.72 23.34 8.61
C GLU A 90 -4.39 22.63 7.41
N PRO A 91 -4.81 23.38 6.38
CA PRO A 91 -5.45 22.79 5.19
C PRO A 91 -4.49 21.89 4.39
N SER A 92 -3.18 22.08 4.55
CA SER A 92 -2.13 21.25 3.94
C SER A 92 -2.23 19.78 4.35
N VAL A 93 -2.81 19.46 5.51
CA VAL A 93 -2.95 18.07 6.01
C VAL A 93 -3.75 17.19 5.05
N LEU A 94 -4.70 17.75 4.30
CA LEU A 94 -5.47 17.01 3.30
C LEU A 94 -4.66 16.65 2.04
N SER A 95 -3.63 17.44 1.75
CA SER A 95 -2.68 17.26 0.64
C SER A 95 -1.56 16.27 0.99
N ILE A 96 -1.44 15.88 2.26
CA ILE A 96 -0.50 14.84 2.67
C ILE A 96 -0.95 13.50 2.10
N ARG A 97 0.01 12.69 1.65
CA ARG A 97 -0.24 11.32 1.17
C ARG A 97 -0.18 10.31 2.29
N MET A 98 -0.86 9.18 2.11
CA MET A 98 -0.86 8.07 3.06
C MET A 98 -0.97 6.72 2.37
N TRP A 99 -0.50 5.68 3.05
CA TRP A 99 -0.68 4.30 2.62
C TRP A 99 -2.16 3.90 2.69
N SER A 100 -2.75 3.56 1.54
CA SER A 100 -4.15 3.13 1.46
C SER A 100 -4.40 1.83 2.22
N LEU A 101 -5.65 1.55 2.59
CA LEU A 101 -6.00 0.28 3.22
C LEU A 101 -5.67 -0.92 2.32
N TYR A 102 -5.87 -0.77 1.01
CA TYR A 102 -5.45 -1.76 0.02
C TYR A 102 -3.94 -2.01 0.09
N SER A 103 -3.13 -0.95 0.07
CA SER A 103 -1.67 -1.08 0.12
C SER A 103 -1.20 -1.82 1.36
N LYS A 104 -1.84 -1.58 2.51
CA LYS A 104 -1.49 -2.26 3.76
C LYS A 104 -1.74 -3.77 3.69
N ILE A 105 -2.72 -4.23 2.92
CA ILE A 105 -2.98 -5.68 2.73
C ILE A 105 -2.08 -6.24 1.63
N TYR A 106 -1.94 -5.52 0.51
CA TYR A 106 -1.12 -5.95 -0.61
C TYR A 106 0.35 -6.12 -0.21
N LEU A 107 0.89 -5.17 0.55
CA LEU A 107 2.30 -5.13 0.95
C LEU A 107 2.62 -5.97 2.19
N ARG A 108 1.61 -6.56 2.86
CA ARG A 108 1.80 -7.32 4.09
C ARG A 108 2.36 -8.72 3.80
N HIS A 109 3.35 -9.13 4.59
CA HIS A 109 3.87 -10.50 4.58
C HIS A 109 2.91 -11.45 5.33
N PHE A 110 3.00 -12.75 5.05
CA PHE A 110 2.37 -13.75 5.91
C PHE A 110 3.00 -13.73 7.31
N ASN A 111 2.19 -13.92 8.34
CA ASN A 111 2.59 -13.87 9.76
C ASN A 111 3.31 -12.57 10.21
N GLU A 112 3.12 -11.45 9.51
CA GLU A 112 3.63 -10.13 9.92
C GLU A 112 2.63 -9.42 10.85
N LEU A 113 3.13 -8.91 11.98
CA LEU A 113 2.34 -8.17 12.97
C LEU A 113 2.07 -6.72 12.51
N ASP A 114 1.01 -6.11 13.04
CA ASP A 114 0.57 -4.78 12.59
C ASP A 114 1.59 -3.67 12.87
N HIS A 115 2.33 -3.78 13.98
CA HIS A 115 3.38 -2.81 14.33
C HIS A 115 4.61 -2.96 13.44
N GLU A 116 4.98 -4.17 13.03
CA GLU A 116 6.09 -4.43 12.10
C GLU A 116 5.79 -3.84 10.72
N LEU A 117 4.58 -4.11 10.21
CA LEU A 117 4.10 -3.51 8.96
C LEU A 117 4.10 -1.99 9.05
N SER A 118 3.58 -1.43 10.14
CA SER A 118 3.51 0.02 10.33
C SER A 118 4.90 0.65 10.37
N ALA A 119 5.85 0.05 11.11
CA ALA A 119 7.23 0.54 11.18
C ALA A 119 7.89 0.56 9.79
N ARG A 120 7.69 -0.49 9.00
CA ARG A 120 8.23 -0.61 7.64
C ARG A 120 7.63 0.42 6.68
N LEU A 121 6.31 0.58 6.68
CA LEU A 121 5.62 1.58 5.87
C LEU A 121 5.95 3.02 6.30
N SER A 122 6.22 3.26 7.59
CA SER A 122 6.70 4.55 8.09
C SER A 122 8.09 4.90 7.56
N ARG A 123 9.02 3.94 7.49
CA ARG A 123 10.35 4.15 6.87
C ARG A 123 10.26 4.42 5.37
N ALA A 124 9.36 3.70 4.68
CA ALA A 124 9.11 3.90 3.25
C ALA A 124 8.41 5.22 2.90
N TYR A 125 7.87 5.96 3.88
CA TYR A 125 7.04 7.13 3.64
C TYR A 125 7.77 8.26 2.91
N VAL A 126 8.95 8.64 3.41
CA VAL A 126 9.74 9.75 2.86
C VAL A 126 10.16 9.50 1.41
N PRO A 127 10.78 8.36 1.04
CA PRO A 127 11.14 8.10 -0.35
C PRO A 127 9.91 7.98 -1.26
N ALA A 128 8.78 7.44 -0.76
CA ALA A 128 7.53 7.37 -1.52
C ALA A 128 6.93 8.76 -1.82
N ALA A 129 6.92 9.65 -0.83
CA ALA A 129 6.45 11.02 -1.01
C ALA A 129 7.32 11.79 -2.00
N LYS A 130 8.65 11.71 -1.85
CA LYS A 130 9.60 12.34 -2.78
C LYS A 130 9.47 11.81 -4.21
N TYR A 131 9.26 10.50 -4.37
CA TYR A 131 9.04 9.89 -5.68
C TYR A 131 7.84 10.51 -6.38
N LEU A 132 6.67 10.61 -5.73
CA LEU A 132 5.49 11.20 -6.36
C LEU A 132 5.60 12.72 -6.55
N GLN A 133 6.31 13.43 -5.66
CA GLN A 133 6.56 14.86 -5.83
C GLN A 133 7.50 15.16 -7.02
N SER A 134 8.40 14.23 -7.36
CA SER A 134 9.28 14.37 -8.52
C SER A 134 8.54 14.43 -9.86
N PHE A 135 7.31 13.91 -9.93
CA PHE A 135 6.47 14.01 -11.12
C PHE A 135 5.82 15.39 -11.18
N ALA A 136 6.37 16.25 -12.03
CA ALA A 136 5.71 17.51 -12.35
C ALA A 136 4.44 17.27 -13.17
N ALA A 137 3.32 17.89 -12.76
CA ALA A 137 2.20 18.14 -13.65
C ALA A 137 2.38 19.53 -14.28
N PRO A 138 3.06 19.65 -15.45
CA PRO A 138 3.40 20.96 -16.01
C PRO A 138 2.16 21.80 -16.31
N VAL A 139 1.05 21.17 -16.68
CA VAL A 139 -0.21 21.87 -17.02
C VAL A 139 -0.81 22.56 -15.79
N SER A 140 -0.87 21.90 -14.63
CA SER A 140 -1.43 22.53 -13.42
C SER A 140 -0.57 23.69 -12.94
N VAL A 141 0.74 23.58 -13.06
CA VAL A 141 1.68 24.66 -12.72
C VAL A 141 1.51 25.85 -13.66
N ILE A 142 1.37 25.62 -14.97
CA ILE A 142 1.13 26.70 -15.95
C ILE A 142 -0.20 27.41 -15.65
N ILE A 143 -1.27 26.65 -15.42
CA ILE A 143 -2.58 27.22 -15.06
C ILE A 143 -2.47 28.03 -13.76
N ALA A 144 -1.84 27.47 -12.72
CA ALA A 144 -1.66 28.16 -11.45
C ALA A 144 -0.87 29.47 -11.61
N LYS A 145 0.23 29.47 -12.38
CA LYS A 145 1.02 30.68 -12.66
C LYS A 145 0.22 31.75 -13.41
N ASN A 146 -0.55 31.37 -14.42
CA ASN A 146 -1.41 32.29 -15.16
C ASN A 146 -2.52 32.87 -14.26
N THR A 147 -3.18 32.02 -13.46
CA THR A 147 -4.21 32.48 -12.51
C THR A 147 -3.62 33.43 -11.48
N MET A 148 -2.45 33.12 -10.90
CA MET A 148 -1.76 34.03 -9.99
C MET A 148 -1.50 35.39 -10.64
N PHE A 149 -1.02 35.41 -11.89
CA PHE A 149 -0.77 36.65 -12.61
C PHE A 149 -2.04 37.50 -12.75
N PHE A 150 -3.16 36.91 -13.19
CA PHE A 150 -4.43 37.63 -13.32
C PHE A 150 -5.00 38.10 -11.98
N THR A 151 -4.96 37.25 -10.96
CA THR A 151 -5.42 37.60 -9.61
C THR A 151 -4.60 38.74 -9.02
N SER A 152 -3.28 38.71 -9.16
CA SER A 152 -2.39 39.79 -8.71
C SER A 152 -2.57 41.08 -9.49
N ALA A 153 -2.79 41.02 -10.81
CA ALA A 153 -3.01 42.19 -11.65
C ALA A 153 -4.25 43.00 -11.24
N ILE A 154 -5.28 42.34 -10.69
CA ILE A 154 -6.49 42.98 -10.16
C ILE A 154 -6.28 43.39 -8.68
N MET A 155 -5.68 42.51 -7.88
CA MET A 155 -5.51 42.71 -6.44
C MET A 155 -4.56 43.88 -6.10
N VAL A 156 -3.45 44.02 -6.83
CA VAL A 156 -2.42 45.02 -6.53
C VAL A 156 -2.92 46.47 -6.73
N PRO A 157 -3.61 46.83 -7.84
CA PRO A 157 -4.20 48.16 -7.98
C PRO A 157 -5.26 48.48 -6.93
N ILE A 158 -6.12 47.51 -6.58
CA ILE A 158 -7.12 47.69 -5.52
C ILE A 158 -6.40 47.97 -4.20
N LEU A 159 -5.38 47.18 -3.86
CA LEU A 159 -4.63 47.36 -2.62
C LEU A 159 -3.89 48.71 -2.58
N ALA A 160 -3.29 49.13 -3.70
CA ALA A 160 -2.66 50.45 -3.82
C ALA A 160 -3.66 51.60 -3.63
N LEU A 161 -4.86 51.47 -4.22
CA LEU A 161 -5.95 52.42 -4.04
C LEU A 161 -6.45 52.44 -2.58
N THR A 162 -6.57 51.28 -1.92
CA THR A 162 -6.96 51.23 -0.50
C THR A 162 -5.94 51.88 0.43
N VAL A 163 -4.64 51.84 0.09
CA VAL A 163 -3.60 52.54 0.85
C VAL A 163 -3.66 54.06 0.63
N TYR A 164 -4.15 54.50 -0.54
CA TYR A 164 -4.32 55.91 -0.84
C TYR A 164 -5.58 56.50 -0.19
N ASP A 165 -6.70 55.75 -0.20
CA ASP A 165 -7.97 56.15 0.40
C ASP A 165 -8.68 54.96 1.06
N ASP A 166 -8.80 55.02 2.38
CA ASP A 166 -9.49 54.01 3.20
C ASP A 166 -10.98 53.89 2.85
N SER A 167 -11.58 54.91 2.24
CA SER A 167 -13.00 54.93 1.85
C SER A 167 -13.34 53.83 0.84
N ILE A 168 -12.34 53.34 0.10
CA ILE A 168 -12.51 52.28 -0.90
C ILE A 168 -12.86 50.94 -0.25
N LEU A 169 -12.41 50.67 0.98
CA LEU A 169 -12.79 49.46 1.73
C LEU A 169 -14.27 49.47 2.18
N SER A 170 -14.88 50.65 2.30
CA SER A 170 -16.28 50.81 2.70
C SER A 170 -17.28 50.57 1.57
N ILE A 171 -16.81 50.49 0.32
CA ILE A 171 -17.63 50.18 -0.86
C ILE A 171 -18.17 48.75 -0.75
N GLU A 172 -19.44 48.58 -1.12
CA GLU A 172 -20.13 47.29 -1.08
C GLU A 172 -19.31 46.20 -1.79
N HIS A 173 -19.18 45.05 -1.14
CA HIS A 173 -18.43 43.87 -1.60
C HIS A 173 -16.90 44.01 -1.79
N MET A 174 -16.28 45.17 -1.56
CA MET A 174 -14.83 45.35 -1.80
C MET A 174 -13.98 44.38 -0.95
N ILE A 175 -14.32 44.25 0.35
CA ILE A 175 -13.63 43.35 1.29
C ILE A 175 -13.80 41.88 0.86
N THR A 176 -14.99 41.49 0.39
CA THR A 176 -15.26 40.11 -0.05
C THR A 176 -14.50 39.77 -1.34
N ILE A 177 -14.40 40.71 -2.28
CA ILE A 177 -13.64 40.54 -3.53
C ILE A 177 -12.15 40.43 -3.21
N LEU A 178 -11.61 41.34 -2.37
CA LEU A 178 -10.20 41.31 -1.97
C LEU A 178 -9.83 40.01 -1.24
N SER A 179 -10.69 39.55 -0.33
CA SER A 179 -10.51 38.29 0.39
C SER A 179 -10.57 37.08 -0.54
N GLY A 180 -11.52 37.07 -1.48
CA GLY A 180 -11.65 36.00 -2.48
C GLY A 180 -10.46 35.92 -3.43
N LEU A 181 -9.98 37.06 -3.94
CA LEU A 181 -8.77 37.15 -4.77
C LEU A 181 -7.53 36.70 -3.97
N SER A 182 -7.39 37.13 -2.72
CA SER A 182 -6.27 36.72 -1.86
C SER A 182 -6.28 35.21 -1.60
N LEU A 183 -7.45 34.63 -1.34
CA LEU A 183 -7.59 33.18 -1.15
C LEU A 183 -7.25 32.41 -2.43
N LEU A 184 -7.75 32.86 -3.58
CA LEU A 184 -7.44 32.25 -4.87
C LEU A 184 -5.93 32.30 -5.17
N PHE A 185 -5.29 33.44 -4.90
CA PHE A 185 -3.85 33.60 -5.05
C PHE A 185 -3.08 32.62 -4.16
N LEU A 186 -3.44 32.51 -2.88
CA LEU A 186 -2.80 31.59 -1.94
C LEU A 186 -2.96 30.12 -2.35
N ILE A 187 -4.15 29.75 -2.84
CA ILE A 187 -4.39 28.39 -3.36
C ILE A 187 -3.48 28.14 -4.56
N CYS A 188 -3.46 29.02 -5.55
CA CYS A 188 -2.59 28.85 -6.71
C CYS A 188 -1.10 28.87 -6.35
N ARG A 189 -0.69 29.68 -5.37
CA ARG A 189 0.70 29.71 -4.86
C ARG A 189 1.11 28.39 -4.21
N SER A 190 0.18 27.71 -3.55
CA SER A 190 0.45 26.39 -2.94
C SER A 190 0.57 25.26 -3.96
N LEU A 191 0.12 25.46 -5.20
CA LEU A 191 0.30 24.50 -6.30
C LEU A 191 1.63 24.66 -7.05
N VAL A 192 2.33 25.79 -6.84
CA VAL A 192 3.60 26.09 -7.49
C VAL A 192 4.74 25.80 -6.52
N ASP A 193 5.35 24.64 -6.70
CA ASP A 193 6.61 24.27 -6.05
C ASP A 193 7.78 24.92 -6.79
N ASP A 194 8.49 25.83 -6.12
CA ASP A 194 9.63 26.57 -6.68
C ASP A 194 10.95 25.77 -6.61
N ASP A 195 11.08 24.84 -5.65
CA ASP A 195 12.31 24.07 -5.39
C ASP A 195 12.15 22.60 -5.78
N LYS A 196 12.17 22.30 -7.08
CA LYS A 196 12.24 20.90 -7.53
C LYS A 196 13.70 20.44 -7.57
N GLU A 197 14.13 19.74 -6.54
CA GLU A 197 15.36 18.97 -6.59
C GLU A 197 15.26 17.93 -7.73
N ILE A 198 16.25 17.93 -8.63
CA ILE A 198 16.33 16.93 -9.71
C ILE A 198 16.79 15.62 -9.07
N VAL A 199 15.83 14.75 -8.74
CA VAL A 199 16.10 13.44 -8.17
C VAL A 199 15.83 12.34 -9.21
N CYS A 200 16.74 11.37 -9.30
CA CYS A 200 16.56 10.20 -10.13
C CYS A 200 15.39 9.32 -9.61
N GLN A 201 14.32 9.18 -10.40
CA GLN A 201 13.12 8.45 -9.99
C GLN A 201 13.39 6.95 -9.76
N GLU A 202 14.29 6.35 -10.56
CA GLU A 202 14.68 4.93 -10.40
C GLU A 202 15.39 4.71 -9.06
N SER A 203 16.24 5.65 -8.63
CA SER A 203 16.91 5.55 -7.33
C SER A 203 15.91 5.63 -6.17
N LEU A 204 14.91 6.52 -6.27
CA LEU A 204 13.84 6.63 -5.28
C LEU A 204 12.98 5.36 -5.26
N MET A 205 12.65 4.79 -6.42
CA MET A 205 11.89 3.55 -6.51
C MET A 205 12.64 2.37 -5.87
N ASN A 206 13.97 2.29 -6.07
CA ASN A 206 14.79 1.28 -5.39
C ASN A 206 14.83 1.49 -3.87
N ALA A 207 14.89 2.74 -3.40
CA ALA A 207 14.79 3.04 -1.97
C ALA A 207 13.42 2.64 -1.39
N ILE A 208 12.33 2.86 -2.13
CA ILE A 208 10.98 2.39 -1.76
C ILE A 208 10.95 0.86 -1.72
N LEU A 209 11.45 0.19 -2.75
CA LEU A 209 11.50 -1.27 -2.85
C LEU A 209 12.24 -1.91 -1.67
N THR A 210 13.33 -1.28 -1.24
CA THR A 210 14.15 -1.73 -0.10
C THR A 210 13.34 -1.85 1.18
N GLU A 211 12.39 -0.94 1.42
CA GLU A 211 11.53 -0.97 2.61
C GLU A 211 10.20 -1.69 2.36
N VAL A 212 9.60 -1.54 1.17
CA VAL A 212 8.25 -2.06 0.88
C VAL A 212 8.26 -3.54 0.49
N HIS A 213 9.40 -4.05 0.00
CA HIS A 213 9.67 -5.43 -0.44
C HIS A 213 8.85 -5.94 -1.63
N TYR A 214 7.67 -5.37 -1.90
CA TYR A 214 6.79 -5.79 -2.99
C TYR A 214 6.59 -4.65 -3.98
N LEU A 215 7.07 -4.86 -5.20
CA LEU A 215 6.76 -4.03 -6.35
C LEU A 215 6.35 -4.94 -7.52
N PRO A 216 5.39 -4.51 -8.35
CA PRO A 216 5.06 -5.22 -9.57
C PRO A 216 6.22 -5.26 -10.57
N ASP A 217 6.43 -6.40 -11.23
CA ASP A 217 7.50 -6.59 -12.22
C ASP A 217 7.45 -5.59 -13.39
N SER A 218 6.24 -5.11 -13.72
CA SER A 218 6.03 -4.18 -14.83
C SER A 218 6.64 -2.78 -14.59
N TRP A 219 6.95 -2.45 -13.34
CA TRP A 219 7.49 -1.13 -12.95
C TRP A 219 9.01 -1.06 -13.04
N VAL A 220 9.68 -2.21 -13.00
CA VAL A 220 11.15 -2.28 -12.97
C VAL A 220 11.74 -1.68 -14.24
N GLY A 221 12.61 -0.67 -14.10
CA GLY A 221 13.23 0.04 -15.22
C GLY A 221 12.30 1.01 -15.96
N LYS A 222 11.08 1.23 -15.46
CA LYS A 222 10.08 2.16 -16.02
C LYS A 222 9.57 3.13 -14.96
N ALA A 223 10.30 3.32 -13.86
CA ALA A 223 9.86 4.17 -12.76
C ALA A 223 9.68 5.62 -13.19
N HIS A 224 10.40 6.11 -14.21
CA HIS A 224 10.23 7.44 -14.76
C HIS A 224 8.91 7.66 -15.56
N THR A 225 8.12 6.62 -15.82
CA THR A 225 6.92 6.71 -16.67
C THR A 225 5.69 7.16 -15.87
N GLN A 226 4.86 8.03 -16.46
CA GLN A 226 3.61 8.51 -15.84
C GLN A 226 2.65 7.37 -15.48
N GLN A 227 2.66 6.28 -16.25
CA GLN A 227 1.88 5.08 -15.96
C GLN A 227 2.20 4.49 -14.58
N VAL A 228 3.50 4.34 -14.25
CA VAL A 228 3.94 3.80 -12.95
C VAL A 228 3.58 4.79 -11.84
N SER A 229 3.80 6.09 -12.06
CA SER A 229 3.39 7.13 -11.10
C SER A 229 1.89 7.09 -10.80
N ASN A 230 1.04 6.96 -11.83
CA ASN A 230 -0.41 6.88 -11.68
C ASN A 230 -0.83 5.62 -10.90
N GLN A 231 -0.22 4.47 -11.18
CA GLN A 231 -0.51 3.22 -10.47
C GLN A 231 -0.02 3.28 -9.01
N PHE A 232 1.18 3.81 -8.78
CA PHE A 232 1.72 4.00 -7.43
C PHE A 232 0.88 5.00 -6.62
N SER A 233 0.32 6.03 -7.25
CA SER A 233 -0.59 6.97 -6.59
C SER A 233 -1.92 6.34 -6.15
N GLN A 234 -2.29 5.15 -6.64
CA GLN A 234 -3.44 4.40 -6.11
C GLN A 234 -3.09 3.64 -4.82
N ILE A 235 -1.84 3.18 -4.71
CA ILE A 235 -1.30 2.53 -3.50
C ILE A 235 -1.03 3.57 -2.42
N PHE A 236 -0.51 4.75 -2.81
CA PHE A 236 -0.16 5.86 -1.93
C PHE A 236 -0.97 7.15 -2.26
N PRO A 237 -2.31 7.13 -2.06
CA PRO A 237 -3.18 8.24 -2.40
C PRO A 237 -3.04 9.43 -1.44
N PHE A 238 -3.58 10.57 -1.85
CA PHE A 238 -3.81 11.71 -0.96
C PHE A 238 -4.81 11.36 0.15
N LYS A 239 -4.62 11.96 1.33
CA LYS A 239 -5.54 11.83 2.47
C LYS A 239 -6.96 12.26 2.10
N ALA A 240 -7.11 13.32 1.29
CA ALA A 240 -8.40 13.74 0.76
C ALA A 240 -9.11 12.62 -0.03
N ASN A 241 -8.40 11.93 -0.94
CA ASN A 241 -8.97 10.83 -1.71
C ASN A 241 -9.37 9.65 -0.82
N TYR A 242 -8.55 9.34 0.20
CA TYR A 242 -8.88 8.32 1.19
C TYR A 242 -10.16 8.69 1.97
N LEU A 243 -10.28 9.92 2.47
CA LEU A 243 -11.47 10.38 3.19
C LEU A 243 -12.72 10.37 2.30
N PHE A 244 -12.58 10.75 1.04
CA PHE A 244 -13.67 10.68 0.07
C PHE A 244 -14.12 9.23 -0.16
N ASN A 245 -13.19 8.30 -0.38
CA ASN A 245 -13.51 6.89 -0.56
C ASN A 245 -14.20 6.28 0.68
N GLU A 246 -13.79 6.68 1.88
CA GLU A 246 -14.47 6.29 3.12
C GLU A 246 -15.89 6.86 3.18
N LEU A 247 -16.08 8.14 2.83
CA LEU A 247 -17.40 8.80 2.85
C LEU A 247 -18.40 8.17 1.88
N ILE A 248 -17.96 7.80 0.67
CA ILE A 248 -18.84 7.12 -0.30
C ILE A 248 -19.06 5.65 0.03
N SER A 249 -18.36 5.11 1.02
CA SER A 249 -18.34 3.67 1.31
C SER A 249 -19.70 3.07 1.58
N PRO A 250 -20.60 3.67 2.36
CA PRO A 250 -21.93 3.10 2.61
C PRO A 250 -22.77 2.96 1.34
N ILE A 251 -22.51 3.79 0.33
CA ILE A 251 -23.20 3.76 -0.95
C ILE A 251 -22.58 2.69 -1.85
N VAL A 252 -21.26 2.71 -2.03
CA VAL A 252 -20.56 1.83 -2.99
C VAL A 252 -20.46 0.37 -2.53
N THR A 253 -20.24 0.13 -1.23
CA THR A 253 -20.04 -1.20 -0.65
C THR A 253 -21.15 -2.20 -1.00
N PRO A 254 -22.45 -1.91 -0.80
CA PRO A 254 -23.50 -2.87 -1.14
C PRO A 254 -23.53 -3.24 -2.63
N PHE A 255 -23.22 -2.31 -3.54
CA PHE A 255 -23.12 -2.63 -4.96
C PHE A 255 -21.95 -3.59 -5.22
N ILE A 256 -20.78 -3.34 -4.59
CA ILE A 256 -19.62 -4.22 -4.70
C ILE A 256 -19.94 -5.64 -4.21
N LEU A 257 -20.58 -5.76 -3.05
CA LEU A 257 -20.99 -7.04 -2.49
C LEU A 257 -21.97 -7.78 -3.42
N PHE A 258 -23.00 -7.09 -3.93
CA PHE A 258 -24.06 -7.73 -4.70
C PHE A 258 -23.66 -8.11 -6.12
N PHE A 259 -22.94 -7.24 -6.82
CA PHE A 259 -22.63 -7.45 -8.25
C PHE A 259 -21.28 -8.14 -8.47
N TRP A 260 -20.27 -7.91 -7.62
CA TRP A 260 -18.92 -8.43 -7.84
C TRP A 260 -18.55 -9.57 -6.88
N LEU A 261 -18.83 -9.46 -5.58
CA LEU A 261 -18.48 -10.51 -4.62
C LEU A 261 -19.40 -11.74 -4.75
N ARG A 262 -20.71 -11.51 -4.88
CA ARG A 262 -21.73 -12.56 -5.02
C ARG A 262 -21.43 -13.61 -6.10
N PRO A 263 -21.10 -13.27 -7.37
CA PRO A 263 -20.78 -14.29 -8.38
C PRO A 263 -19.49 -15.08 -8.07
N LYS A 264 -18.59 -14.52 -7.25
CA LYS A 264 -17.32 -15.15 -6.83
C LYS A 264 -17.45 -16.13 -5.67
N SER A 265 -18.66 -16.38 -5.17
CA SER A 265 -18.91 -17.29 -4.03
C SER A 265 -18.32 -18.70 -4.25
N LEU A 266 -18.37 -19.23 -5.48
CA LEU A 266 -17.82 -20.55 -5.79
C LEU A 266 -16.29 -20.58 -5.61
N GLU A 267 -15.59 -19.59 -6.16
CA GLU A 267 -14.13 -19.43 -6.05
C GLU A 267 -13.71 -19.26 -4.59
N ILE A 268 -14.49 -18.53 -3.79
CA ILE A 268 -14.24 -18.35 -2.34
C ILE A 268 -14.37 -19.68 -1.59
N VAL A 269 -15.41 -20.47 -1.84
CA VAL A 269 -15.59 -21.79 -1.22
C VAL A 269 -14.47 -22.74 -1.61
N ASP A 270 -14.04 -22.71 -2.87
CA ASP A 270 -12.90 -23.49 -3.34
C ASP A 270 -11.60 -23.06 -2.70
N PHE A 271 -11.40 -21.76 -2.49
CA PHE A 271 -10.24 -21.22 -1.79
C PHE A 271 -10.17 -21.76 -0.35
N TYR A 272 -11.28 -21.72 0.41
CA TYR A 272 -11.33 -22.28 1.76
C TYR A 272 -11.04 -23.77 1.78
N ARG A 273 -11.56 -24.55 0.83
CA ARG A 273 -11.31 -25.98 0.80
C ARG A 273 -9.86 -26.32 0.46
N ASN A 274 -9.29 -25.67 -0.55
CA ASN A 274 -8.00 -26.03 -1.10
C ASN A 274 -6.82 -25.42 -0.31
N TYR A 275 -7.02 -24.25 0.30
CA TYR A 275 -5.96 -23.49 0.98
C TYR A 275 -6.19 -23.31 2.49
N THR A 276 -6.90 -24.24 3.12
CA THR A 276 -6.95 -24.37 4.59
C THR A 276 -6.13 -25.59 5.01
N ALA A 277 -5.19 -25.39 5.93
CA ALA A 277 -4.38 -26.44 6.53
C ALA A 277 -4.62 -26.48 8.03
N GLU A 278 -4.73 -27.67 8.59
CA GLU A 278 -4.92 -27.88 10.03
C GLU A 278 -3.57 -28.05 10.71
N VAL A 279 -3.25 -27.15 11.66
CA VAL A 279 -2.00 -27.14 12.40
C VAL A 279 -2.27 -27.48 13.86
N ALA A 280 -1.58 -28.49 14.38
CA ALA A 280 -1.71 -28.94 15.76
C ALA A 280 -1.42 -27.80 16.74
N GLY A 281 -2.35 -27.55 17.68
CA GLY A 281 -2.23 -26.49 18.69
C GLY A 281 -2.71 -25.11 18.26
N VAL A 282 -2.96 -24.87 16.96
CA VAL A 282 -3.45 -23.58 16.44
C VAL A 282 -4.87 -23.70 15.88
N GLY A 283 -5.15 -24.75 15.11
CA GLY A 283 -6.42 -24.93 14.39
C GLY A 283 -6.25 -24.81 12.87
N ASP A 284 -7.31 -24.36 12.21
CA ASP A 284 -7.36 -24.18 10.76
C ASP A 284 -6.73 -22.85 10.34
N VAL A 285 -5.62 -22.91 9.60
CA VAL A 285 -4.85 -21.76 9.12
C VAL A 285 -4.79 -21.72 7.59
N CYS A 286 -4.43 -20.56 7.04
CA CYS A 286 -4.20 -20.43 5.61
C CYS A 286 -2.97 -21.26 5.19
N ALA A 287 -3.07 -22.02 4.11
CA ALA A 287 -1.95 -22.83 3.62
C ALA A 287 -0.72 -21.99 3.27
N PHE A 288 -0.94 -20.78 2.72
CA PHE A 288 0.15 -19.85 2.37
C PHE A 288 0.88 -19.30 3.61
N SER A 289 0.22 -19.19 4.76
CA SER A 289 0.86 -18.70 5.99
C SER A 289 1.76 -19.74 6.66
N MET A 290 1.72 -21.00 6.22
CA MET A 290 2.72 -22.01 6.60
C MET A 290 4.06 -21.83 5.86
N MET A 291 4.10 -20.93 4.86
CA MET A 291 5.32 -20.57 4.13
C MET A 291 6.04 -21.76 3.47
N ASN A 292 5.28 -22.76 3.01
CA ASN A 292 5.84 -23.97 2.41
C ASN A 292 6.26 -23.73 0.94
N LEU A 293 7.57 -23.72 0.69
CA LEU A 293 8.15 -23.44 -0.64
C LEU A 293 7.83 -24.52 -1.69
N ARG A 294 7.69 -25.79 -1.30
CA ARG A 294 7.36 -26.87 -2.26
C ARG A 294 5.95 -26.76 -2.80
N LYS A 295 5.00 -26.45 -1.91
CA LYS A 295 3.57 -26.45 -2.25
C LYS A 295 3.14 -25.12 -2.84
N ASN A 296 3.60 -24.00 -2.28
CA ASN A 296 3.06 -22.67 -2.56
C ASN A 296 4.10 -21.65 -3.04
N GLY A 297 5.39 -22.02 -3.09
CA GLY A 297 6.46 -21.16 -3.55
C GLY A 297 6.45 -20.96 -5.07
N ASN A 298 6.97 -19.83 -5.50
CA ASN A 298 7.15 -19.49 -6.91
C ASN A 298 8.59 -19.83 -7.35
N PRO A 299 8.78 -20.77 -8.29
CA PRO A 299 10.13 -21.16 -8.73
C PRO A 299 10.92 -20.02 -9.38
N ALA A 300 10.27 -18.96 -9.86
CA ALA A 300 10.96 -17.80 -10.45
C ALA A 300 11.79 -16.99 -9.43
N TRP A 301 11.48 -17.12 -8.13
CA TRP A 301 12.15 -16.36 -7.07
C TRP A 301 13.29 -17.13 -6.41
N ARG A 302 13.61 -18.33 -6.90
CA ARG A 302 14.63 -19.22 -6.34
C ARG A 302 15.83 -19.34 -7.26
N SER A 303 17.04 -19.39 -6.72
CA SER A 303 18.24 -19.68 -7.52
C SER A 303 18.14 -21.10 -8.12
N PRO A 304 18.69 -21.37 -9.32
CA PRO A 304 18.77 -22.74 -9.84
C PRO A 304 19.64 -23.58 -8.91
N GLY A 305 19.02 -24.44 -8.10
CA GLY A 305 19.73 -25.32 -7.17
C GLY A 305 20.40 -26.51 -7.89
N PRO A 306 21.47 -27.10 -7.32
CA PRO A 306 22.11 -28.32 -7.83
C PRO A 306 21.19 -29.55 -7.84
N SER A 307 20.07 -29.52 -7.12
CA SER A 307 19.16 -30.65 -6.86
C SER A 307 17.90 -30.66 -7.74
N SER A 308 17.95 -30.11 -8.96
CA SER A 308 16.96 -30.46 -10.00
C SER A 308 17.56 -30.53 -11.41
N PRO A 309 18.44 -31.51 -11.68
CA PRO A 309 18.64 -31.98 -13.03
C PRO A 309 17.42 -32.82 -13.45
N GLY A 310 16.59 -32.27 -14.33
CA GLY A 310 15.83 -33.10 -15.28
C GLY A 310 14.44 -33.63 -14.88
N THR A 311 13.86 -33.27 -13.74
CA THR A 311 12.41 -33.50 -13.57
C THR A 311 11.68 -32.24 -14.03
N PRO A 312 10.85 -32.28 -15.10
CA PRO A 312 9.89 -31.23 -15.32
C PRO A 312 8.96 -31.30 -14.12
N THR A 313 9.20 -30.49 -13.09
CA THR A 313 8.19 -30.23 -12.08
C THR A 313 7.02 -29.70 -12.88
N ALA A 314 6.03 -30.57 -13.08
CA ALA A 314 4.78 -30.25 -13.76
C ALA A 314 4.38 -28.88 -13.22
N LYS A 315 4.31 -27.88 -14.10
CA LYS A 315 4.00 -26.50 -13.72
C LYS A 315 2.85 -26.60 -12.73
N LEU A 316 3.11 -26.31 -11.45
CA LEU A 316 2.03 -26.19 -10.47
C LEU A 316 1.03 -25.23 -11.13
N PRO A 317 -0.28 -25.57 -11.17
CA PRO A 317 -1.28 -24.65 -11.69
C PRO A 317 -1.01 -23.27 -11.07
N GLN A 318 -1.00 -22.21 -11.88
CA GLN A 318 -0.67 -20.85 -11.42
C GLN A 318 -1.49 -20.43 -10.18
N VAL A 319 -2.68 -21.04 -10.03
CA VAL A 319 -3.62 -20.88 -8.91
C VAL A 319 -3.03 -21.31 -7.56
N ASP A 320 -2.13 -22.30 -7.51
CA ASP A 320 -1.59 -22.86 -6.27
C ASP A 320 -0.35 -22.12 -5.74
N GLN A 321 0.21 -21.20 -6.54
CA GLN A 321 1.42 -20.45 -6.23
C GLN A 321 1.08 -19.07 -5.68
N ALA A 322 1.85 -18.62 -4.68
CA ALA A 322 1.75 -17.23 -4.23
C ALA A 322 2.36 -16.28 -5.28
N GLU A 323 1.62 -15.23 -5.62
CA GLU A 323 2.09 -14.18 -6.53
C GLU A 323 3.16 -13.29 -5.86
N ASP A 324 3.97 -12.61 -6.69
CA ASP A 324 5.00 -11.63 -6.29
C ASP A 324 6.04 -12.12 -5.25
N GLY A 325 6.29 -13.44 -5.20
CA GLY A 325 7.29 -14.02 -4.29
C GLY A 325 6.92 -13.88 -2.81
N LYS A 326 5.63 -13.75 -2.49
CA LYS A 326 5.16 -13.51 -1.12
C LYS A 326 5.57 -14.60 -0.13
N VAL A 327 5.58 -15.87 -0.54
CA VAL A 327 5.96 -16.96 0.36
C VAL A 327 7.45 -16.86 0.70
N GLU A 328 8.31 -16.69 -0.30
CA GLU A 328 9.75 -16.55 -0.17
C GLU A 328 10.12 -15.35 0.71
N MET A 329 9.54 -14.19 0.42
CA MET A 329 9.81 -12.95 1.16
C MET A 329 9.29 -13.04 2.60
N SER A 330 8.12 -13.64 2.81
CA SER A 330 7.56 -13.79 4.15
C SER A 330 8.37 -14.76 5.00
N LEU A 331 8.83 -15.87 4.42
CA LEU A 331 9.70 -16.85 5.09
C LEU A 331 11.02 -16.22 5.53
N LEU A 332 11.67 -15.49 4.63
CA LEU A 332 12.91 -14.77 4.91
C LEU A 332 12.69 -13.69 5.99
N SER A 333 11.66 -12.87 5.85
CA SER A 333 11.36 -11.82 6.84
C SER A 333 11.03 -12.41 8.22
N PHE A 334 10.29 -13.52 8.27
CA PHE A 334 9.88 -14.15 9.53
C PHE A 334 11.07 -14.81 10.23
N SER A 335 11.94 -15.52 9.50
CA SER A 335 13.13 -16.18 10.04
C SER A 335 14.16 -15.19 10.61
N VAL A 336 14.43 -14.09 9.92
CA VAL A 336 15.38 -13.06 10.40
C VAL A 336 14.84 -12.33 11.65
N ARG A 337 13.53 -12.10 11.73
CA ARG A 337 12.90 -11.45 12.90
C ARG A 337 12.75 -12.38 14.10
N ASN A 338 12.63 -13.69 13.87
CA ASN A 338 12.44 -14.69 14.91
C ASN A 338 13.60 -15.71 14.89
N PRO A 339 14.79 -15.36 15.40
CA PRO A 339 15.97 -16.22 15.30
C PRO A 339 15.88 -17.52 16.11
N THR A 340 14.94 -17.62 17.06
CA THR A 340 14.67 -18.83 17.84
C THR A 340 13.76 -19.82 17.11
N TRP A 341 13.15 -19.41 16.00
CA TRP A 341 12.25 -20.24 15.22
C TRP A 341 13.04 -21.04 14.19
N ASP A 342 12.81 -22.36 14.12
CA ASP A 342 13.41 -23.26 13.13
C ASP A 342 12.32 -23.72 12.14
N PRO A 343 12.51 -23.54 10.81
CA PRO A 343 11.57 -24.02 9.82
C PRO A 343 11.45 -25.55 9.83
N VAL A 344 10.23 -26.06 9.74
CA VAL A 344 9.94 -27.51 9.72
C VAL A 344 10.40 -28.16 8.40
N ASP A 345 10.34 -27.42 7.29
CA ASP A 345 10.77 -27.91 5.97
C ASP A 345 12.28 -27.67 5.75
N ILE A 346 13.02 -28.72 5.41
CA ILE A 346 14.48 -28.65 5.14
C ILE A 346 14.79 -27.69 3.98
N GLU A 347 14.01 -27.72 2.90
CA GLU A 347 14.18 -26.80 1.77
C GLU A 347 13.99 -25.33 2.15
N ALA A 348 13.10 -25.03 3.10
CA ALA A 348 12.90 -23.68 3.60
C ALA A 348 14.12 -23.19 4.37
N LYS A 349 14.75 -24.08 5.17
CA LYS A 349 16.00 -23.80 5.87
C LYS A 349 17.15 -23.54 4.91
N GLU A 350 17.38 -24.45 3.97
CA GLU A 350 18.42 -24.34 2.96
C GLU A 350 18.29 -23.05 2.14
N PHE A 351 17.06 -22.71 1.74
CA PHE A 351 16.78 -21.47 1.02
C PHE A 351 17.13 -20.22 1.84
N VAL A 352 16.69 -20.16 3.10
CA VAL A 352 16.95 -19.01 3.98
C VAL A 352 18.46 -18.86 4.21
N ASP A 353 19.15 -19.96 4.54
CA ASP A 353 20.59 -19.96 4.79
C ASP A 353 21.38 -19.55 3.54
N GLU A 354 20.99 -20.04 2.36
CA GLU A 354 21.61 -19.67 1.08
C GLU A 354 21.46 -18.17 0.79
N ILE A 355 20.25 -17.63 0.95
CA ILE A 355 19.96 -16.22 0.67
C ILE A 355 20.68 -15.32 1.67
N ILE A 356 20.64 -15.64 2.97
CA ILE A 356 21.36 -14.87 4.00
C ILE A 356 22.87 -14.89 3.75
N ALA A 357 23.45 -16.05 3.41
CA ALA A 357 24.87 -16.16 3.09
C ALA A 357 25.24 -15.30 1.86
N LYS A 358 24.42 -15.36 0.80
CA LYS A 358 24.61 -14.52 -0.41
C LYS A 358 24.44 -13.03 -0.12
N THR A 359 23.48 -12.65 0.72
CA THR A 359 23.26 -11.26 1.14
C THR A 359 24.50 -10.75 1.87
N ARG A 360 24.97 -11.49 2.87
CA ARG A 360 26.19 -11.15 3.61
C ARG A 360 27.36 -11.01 2.65
N GLN A 361 27.63 -12.00 1.79
CA GLN A 361 28.71 -11.92 0.81
C GLN A 361 28.63 -10.68 -0.09
N LYS A 362 27.44 -10.31 -0.56
CA LYS A 362 27.22 -9.16 -1.46
C LYS A 362 27.37 -7.81 -0.76
N TYR A 363 26.94 -7.69 0.49
CA TYR A 363 26.91 -6.43 1.24
C TYR A 363 27.95 -6.32 2.37
N SER A 364 28.77 -7.35 2.62
CA SER A 364 29.91 -7.33 3.56
C SER A 364 30.96 -6.27 3.20
N SER A 365 31.05 -5.87 1.94
CA SER A 365 31.94 -4.79 1.49
C SER A 365 31.44 -3.39 1.90
N THR A 366 30.16 -3.27 2.25
CA THR A 366 29.50 -1.99 2.58
C THR A 366 29.41 -1.76 4.10
N SER A 367 29.58 -2.79 4.93
CA SER A 367 29.50 -2.67 6.39
C SER A 367 30.65 -1.85 6.99
N ASN A 368 31.83 -1.82 6.36
CA ASN A 368 32.95 -1.00 6.82
C ASN A 368 32.76 0.51 6.55
N SER A 369 31.78 0.91 5.71
CA SER A 369 31.44 2.32 5.47
C SER A 369 30.20 2.81 6.25
N ILE A 370 29.52 1.94 7.01
CA ILE A 370 28.29 2.28 7.77
C ILE A 370 28.55 2.19 9.30
N ILE A 371 29.78 2.47 9.74
CA ILE A 371 30.05 2.85 11.14
C ILE A 371 30.02 4.38 11.22
N ASN A 372 28.89 4.97 10.85
CA ASN A 372 28.47 6.33 11.21
C ASN A 372 27.03 6.54 10.68
N PRO A 373 25.98 6.18 11.46
CA PRO A 373 24.59 6.24 11.01
C PRO A 373 24.06 7.68 10.85
N PHE A 374 24.88 8.70 11.13
CA PHE A 374 24.45 10.10 11.18
C PHE A 374 24.85 10.94 9.95
N GLN A 375 25.64 10.42 9.00
CA GLN A 375 26.14 11.26 7.89
C GLN A 375 25.35 11.20 6.58
N HIS A 376 24.47 10.21 6.36
CA HIS A 376 23.69 10.14 5.13
C HIS A 376 22.29 10.80 5.21
N HIS A 377 21.88 11.27 6.40
CA HIS A 377 20.66 12.07 6.54
C HIS A 377 20.89 13.59 6.43
N ASP A 378 22.14 14.06 6.55
CA ASP A 378 22.47 15.50 6.55
C ASP A 378 22.76 16.09 5.16
N MET A 379 22.71 15.30 4.08
CA MET A 379 22.82 15.81 2.71
C MET A 379 21.46 15.93 1.98
N ILE A 380 20.36 16.02 2.74
CA ILE A 380 19.05 16.47 2.23
C ILE A 380 18.41 17.40 3.29
N GLY A 381 19.18 18.40 3.71
CA GLY A 381 18.73 19.48 4.58
C GLY A 381 18.14 20.62 3.75
N SER A 382 17.01 20.38 3.10
CA SER A 382 16.14 21.43 2.54
C SER A 382 14.85 21.42 3.36
N THR A 383 14.67 22.48 4.13
CA THR A 383 13.66 22.72 5.16
C THR A 383 12.22 22.54 4.66
N LEU A 384 11.70 21.32 4.70
CA LEU A 384 10.26 21.08 4.80
C LEU A 384 9.91 21.20 6.29
N HIS A 385 9.29 22.30 6.67
CA HIS A 385 8.62 22.46 7.95
C HIS A 385 7.50 21.41 8.05
N ILE A 386 7.85 20.20 8.46
CA ILE A 386 6.91 19.18 8.88
C ILE A 386 6.52 19.55 10.30
N ALA A 387 5.40 20.27 10.43
CA ALA A 387 4.67 20.33 11.69
C ALA A 387 4.55 18.90 12.23
N GLU A 388 4.84 18.75 13.52
CA GLU A 388 4.82 17.51 14.30
C GLU A 388 3.82 16.50 13.74
N ILE A 389 4.30 15.31 13.35
CA ILE A 389 3.47 14.18 12.91
C ILE A 389 2.39 14.00 13.98
N PRO A 390 1.11 14.31 13.71
CA PRO A 390 0.08 14.11 14.70
C PRO A 390 0.03 12.62 14.98
N SER A 391 -0.03 12.22 16.26
CA SER A 391 -0.10 10.84 16.73
C SER A 391 -1.24 10.00 16.13
N CYS A 392 -2.09 10.61 15.29
CA CYS A 392 -3.11 9.95 14.48
C CYS A 392 -2.61 9.37 13.13
N LEU A 393 -1.37 9.68 12.69
CA LEU A 393 -0.78 9.12 11.46
C LEU A 393 -0.21 7.71 11.68
N ILE A 394 0.09 7.36 12.93
CA ILE A 394 0.33 5.99 13.37
C ILE A 394 -1.04 5.49 13.82
N GLY A 395 -1.57 4.45 13.18
CA GLY A 395 -2.86 3.84 13.53
C GLY A 395 -2.82 3.15 14.89
N LEU A 396 -2.60 3.91 15.96
CA LEU A 396 -2.77 3.46 17.33
C LEU A 396 -4.24 3.60 17.69
N ASP A 397 -4.78 2.49 18.18
CA ASP A 397 -6.16 2.28 18.53
C ASP A 397 -6.67 3.29 19.57
N GLN A 398 -8.00 3.41 19.64
CA GLN A 398 -8.79 4.42 20.36
C GLN A 398 -8.46 4.54 21.87
N SER A 399 -7.79 3.54 22.45
CA SER A 399 -7.47 3.41 23.87
C SER A 399 -6.36 4.34 24.38
N THR A 400 -5.46 4.86 23.53
CA THR A 400 -4.38 5.76 23.98
C THR A 400 -4.78 7.23 24.11
N ARG A 401 -5.94 7.63 23.57
CA ARG A 401 -6.45 9.02 23.72
C ARG A 401 -6.85 9.37 25.15
N LEU A 402 -7.11 8.38 26.01
CA LEU A 402 -7.53 8.62 27.40
C LEU A 402 -6.36 8.81 28.37
N LEU A 403 -5.14 8.39 28.01
CA LEU A 403 -3.96 8.54 28.89
C LEU A 403 -3.20 9.85 28.70
N HIS A 404 -3.50 10.63 27.65
CA HIS A 404 -2.79 11.89 27.36
C HIS A 404 -3.56 13.15 27.81
N LYS A 405 -4.68 12.98 28.53
CA LYS A 405 -5.54 14.10 28.97
C LYS A 405 -5.17 14.67 30.34
N GLU A 406 -4.20 14.07 31.04
CA GLU A 406 -3.65 14.61 32.29
C GLU A 406 -2.17 14.92 32.11
N GLY A 407 -1.84 16.22 32.08
CA GLY A 407 -0.46 16.68 32.25
C GLY A 407 0.01 17.70 31.21
N LEU A 408 0.30 18.90 31.71
CA LEU A 408 1.16 19.94 31.14
C LEU A 408 0.50 20.96 30.19
N THR A 409 -0.19 21.90 30.85
CA THR A 409 -0.26 23.30 30.44
C THR A 409 1.15 23.93 30.46
N GLY A 410 1.69 24.33 29.31
CA GLY A 410 2.94 25.10 29.23
C GLY A 410 3.33 25.50 27.80
N ARG A 411 3.71 26.76 27.60
CA ARG A 411 4.15 27.39 26.33
C ARG A 411 5.17 26.56 25.52
N PRO A 412 5.21 26.70 24.18
CA PRO A 412 6.11 25.91 23.34
C PRO A 412 7.53 26.48 23.39
N ASN A 413 8.44 25.76 24.03
CA ASN A 413 9.88 25.95 23.83
C ASN A 413 10.35 25.08 22.67
N ARG A 414 11.06 25.72 21.74
CA ARG A 414 11.77 25.18 20.57
C ARG A 414 12.39 23.81 20.86
N ILE A 415 11.77 22.73 20.38
CA ILE A 415 12.29 21.36 20.49
C ILE A 415 13.15 21.08 19.25
N ASN A 416 14.44 20.83 19.46
CA ASN A 416 15.36 20.38 18.41
C ASN A 416 14.89 19.00 17.88
N SER A 417 14.86 18.86 16.56
CA SER A 417 14.48 17.63 15.84
C SER A 417 15.30 16.38 16.19
N SER A 418 16.42 16.53 16.91
CA SER A 418 17.24 15.42 17.41
C SER A 418 16.66 14.70 18.64
N SER A 419 15.67 15.26 19.34
CA SER A 419 15.12 14.64 20.55
C SER A 419 13.89 13.74 20.32
N ILE A 420 13.21 13.85 19.17
CA ILE A 420 11.98 13.05 18.89
C ILE A 420 12.33 11.63 18.40
N MET A 421 13.54 11.42 17.86
CA MET A 421 14.07 10.09 17.53
C MET A 421 14.71 9.36 18.73
N ARG A 422 14.73 9.98 19.91
CA ARG A 422 15.28 9.40 21.14
C ARG A 422 14.18 8.81 22.04
N SER A 423 12.99 8.53 21.49
CA SER A 423 12.00 7.68 22.14
C SER A 423 12.42 6.21 21.97
N SER A 424 12.68 5.60 23.11
CA SER A 424 13.28 4.29 23.34
C SER A 424 12.42 3.09 22.90
N ILE A 425 12.03 3.02 21.61
CA ILE A 425 11.15 1.96 21.09
C ILE A 425 11.83 1.07 20.03
N PHE A 426 12.96 1.49 19.45
CA PHE A 426 13.72 0.64 18.52
C PHE A 426 15.03 0.20 19.17
N SER A 427 15.15 -1.08 19.52
CA SER A 427 16.44 -1.61 19.94
C SER A 427 17.39 -1.59 18.74
N THR A 428 18.68 -1.34 18.98
CA THR A 428 19.70 -1.40 17.92
C THR A 428 19.67 -2.74 17.17
N SER A 429 19.25 -3.81 17.85
CA SER A 429 19.05 -5.14 17.27
C SER A 429 17.94 -5.15 16.21
N ASP A 430 16.79 -4.54 16.49
CA ASP A 430 15.64 -4.51 15.56
C ASP A 430 15.93 -3.72 14.28
N TYR A 431 16.82 -2.74 14.38
CA TYR A 431 17.27 -1.96 13.23
C TYR A 431 18.20 -2.79 12.33
N LEU A 432 19.14 -3.52 12.92
CA LEU A 432 20.06 -4.39 12.17
C LEU A 432 19.32 -5.54 11.48
N THR A 433 18.35 -6.17 12.16
CA THR A 433 17.50 -7.20 11.54
C THR A 433 16.69 -6.63 10.38
N SER A 434 16.14 -5.42 10.54
CA SER A 434 15.43 -4.74 9.44
C SER A 434 16.34 -4.50 8.23
N ILE A 435 17.60 -4.09 8.43
CA ILE A 435 18.55 -3.91 7.32
C ILE A 435 18.85 -5.23 6.61
N GLU A 436 19.07 -6.31 7.34
CA GLU A 436 19.37 -7.63 6.74
C GLU A 436 18.20 -8.15 5.91
N VAL A 437 16.95 -7.96 6.37
CA VAL A 437 15.75 -8.28 5.59
C VAL A 437 15.67 -7.40 4.34
N ASN A 438 15.83 -6.09 4.47
CA ASN A 438 15.75 -5.14 3.36
C ASN A 438 16.80 -5.45 2.27
N GLN A 439 18.04 -5.76 2.66
CA GLN A 439 19.11 -6.14 1.73
C GLN A 439 18.84 -7.49 1.05
N SER A 440 18.30 -8.45 1.80
CA SER A 440 17.92 -9.75 1.27
C SER A 440 16.74 -9.65 0.31
N ALA A 441 15.80 -8.73 0.56
CA ALA A 441 14.70 -8.43 -0.36
C ALA A 441 15.22 -7.90 -1.70
N LEU A 442 16.17 -6.95 -1.68
CA LEU A 442 16.84 -6.46 -2.89
C LEU A 442 17.57 -7.58 -3.64
N LEU A 443 18.20 -8.50 -2.92
CA LEU A 443 18.87 -9.65 -3.53
C LEU A 443 17.85 -10.56 -4.24
N LEU A 444 16.74 -10.89 -3.60
CA LEU A 444 15.67 -11.73 -4.19
C LEU A 444 15.11 -11.10 -5.47
N HIS A 445 14.81 -9.80 -5.45
CA HIS A 445 14.39 -9.07 -6.65
C HIS A 445 15.44 -9.12 -7.77
N SER A 446 16.73 -9.05 -7.41
CA SER A 446 17.82 -9.18 -8.40
C SER A 446 17.94 -10.59 -8.99
N ILE A 447 17.65 -11.63 -8.21
CA ILE A 447 17.63 -13.03 -8.68
C ILE A 447 16.44 -13.22 -9.63
N HIS A 448 15.25 -12.82 -9.20
CA HIS A 448 14.03 -12.92 -10.02
C HIS A 448 14.19 -12.20 -11.36
N ARG A 449 14.78 -10.99 -11.35
CA ARG A 449 15.06 -10.23 -12.57
C ARG A 449 15.97 -10.97 -13.54
N LYS A 450 17.08 -11.55 -13.06
CA LYS A 450 18.00 -12.33 -13.92
C LYS A 450 17.27 -13.49 -14.59
N GLN A 451 16.38 -14.18 -13.87
CA GLN A 451 15.60 -15.27 -14.44
C GLN A 451 14.58 -14.81 -15.47
N LEU A 452 13.93 -13.66 -15.27
CA LEU A 452 13.04 -13.07 -16.26
C LEU A 452 13.80 -12.70 -17.55
N GLU A 453 15.00 -12.14 -17.42
CA GLU A 453 15.87 -11.80 -18.56
C GLU A 453 16.33 -13.07 -19.30
N GLU A 454 16.78 -14.11 -18.60
CA GLU A 454 17.17 -15.40 -19.18
C GLU A 454 15.98 -16.07 -19.91
N ARG A 455 14.79 -16.04 -19.32
CA ARG A 455 13.57 -16.60 -19.93
C ARG A 455 13.11 -15.79 -21.15
N GLY A 456 13.26 -14.46 -21.12
CA GLY A 456 12.99 -13.58 -22.25
C GLY A 456 13.95 -13.79 -23.42
N ASN A 457 15.23 -14.03 -23.12
CA ASN A 457 16.27 -14.34 -24.13
C ASN A 457 16.07 -15.73 -24.75
N HIS A 458 15.67 -16.74 -23.97
CA HIS A 458 15.32 -18.06 -24.53
C HIS A 458 14.07 -18.03 -25.40
N ALA A 459 13.05 -17.25 -25.04
CA ALA A 459 11.86 -17.06 -25.87
C ALA A 459 12.20 -16.40 -27.22
N SER A 460 13.04 -15.35 -27.21
CA SER A 460 13.46 -14.67 -28.44
C SER A 460 14.39 -15.51 -29.33
N THR A 461 15.21 -16.40 -28.75
CA THR A 461 16.04 -17.34 -29.51
C THR A 461 15.22 -18.50 -30.12
N SER A 462 14.17 -18.94 -29.44
CA SER A 462 13.26 -19.99 -29.94
C SER A 462 12.31 -19.54 -31.06
N VAL A 463 12.03 -18.23 -31.15
CA VAL A 463 11.16 -17.65 -32.19
C VAL A 463 11.83 -17.65 -33.57
N SER A 464 13.16 -17.74 -33.66
CA SER A 464 13.88 -17.85 -34.94
C SER A 464 13.83 -19.24 -35.59
N GLN A 465 13.27 -20.27 -34.94
CA GLN A 465 13.23 -21.64 -35.48
C GLN A 465 11.82 -22.23 -35.68
N SER A 466 10.74 -21.50 -35.38
CA SER A 466 9.38 -22.01 -35.55
C SER A 466 8.43 -20.99 -36.17
N VAL A 467 8.69 -20.57 -37.40
CA VAL A 467 7.70 -19.91 -38.27
C VAL A 467 7.09 -20.96 -39.20
N LEU A 468 6.18 -21.77 -38.68
CA LEU A 468 4.99 -22.32 -39.37
C LEU A 468 4.27 -23.28 -38.41
N LYS A 469 3.27 -22.79 -37.69
CA LYS A 469 2.01 -23.50 -37.36
C LYS A 469 1.13 -22.60 -36.49
N THR A 470 0.00 -22.23 -37.08
CA THR A 470 -1.21 -21.70 -36.46
C THR A 470 -1.71 -22.65 -35.36
N ASN A 471 -1.97 -22.14 -34.15
CA ASN A 471 -3.31 -22.03 -33.57
C ASN A 471 -3.30 -21.60 -32.09
N THR A 472 -4.17 -20.65 -31.80
CA THR A 472 -5.04 -20.53 -30.61
C THR A 472 -4.66 -21.34 -29.36
N ASN A 473 -4.12 -20.67 -28.34
CA ASN A 473 -4.37 -20.93 -26.92
C ASN A 473 -3.68 -19.84 -26.08
N LEU A 474 -4.35 -18.69 -25.91
CA LEU A 474 -4.00 -17.67 -24.93
C LEU A 474 -4.66 -18.05 -23.62
N GLN A 475 -3.93 -18.84 -22.82
CA GLN A 475 -4.33 -19.24 -21.49
C GLN A 475 -4.12 -18.06 -20.52
N GLU A 476 -5.20 -17.71 -19.82
CA GLU A 476 -5.35 -16.57 -18.90
C GLU A 476 -4.21 -16.49 -17.87
N ARG A 477 -3.42 -15.41 -17.94
CA ARG A 477 -2.74 -14.85 -16.76
C ARG A 477 -3.77 -13.99 -16.04
N THR A 478 -3.94 -14.14 -14.72
CA THR A 478 -4.63 -13.12 -13.94
C THR A 478 -3.83 -11.81 -14.00
N PRO A 479 -4.47 -10.67 -14.32
CA PRO A 479 -3.78 -9.46 -14.75
C PRO A 479 -3.88 -8.39 -13.67
N LEU A 480 -2.83 -8.17 -12.87
CA LEU A 480 -2.84 -7.00 -11.98
C LEU A 480 -2.33 -5.71 -12.64
N LEU A 481 -1.64 -5.75 -13.79
CA LEU A 481 -1.23 -4.52 -14.50
C LEU A 481 -1.08 -4.70 -16.04
N LYS A 482 -2.16 -5.00 -16.75
CA LYS A 482 -2.33 -4.64 -18.17
C LYS A 482 -3.68 -3.94 -18.37
N PRO A 483 -3.77 -2.96 -19.28
CA PRO A 483 -4.99 -2.19 -19.48
C PRO A 483 -6.07 -3.09 -20.07
N GLY A 484 -7.20 -3.21 -19.36
CA GLY A 484 -8.37 -3.92 -19.83
C GLY A 484 -8.51 -5.36 -19.32
N ALA A 485 -8.80 -5.54 -18.03
CA ALA A 485 -9.82 -6.50 -17.54
C ALA A 485 -9.99 -6.44 -16.01
N ARG A 486 -11.10 -5.82 -15.60
CA ARG A 486 -12.00 -6.13 -14.47
C ARG A 486 -11.38 -6.30 -13.05
N ILE A 487 -11.53 -5.20 -12.31
CA ILE A 487 -11.41 -4.95 -10.86
C ILE A 487 -11.56 -6.19 -9.95
N ILE A 488 -10.50 -6.44 -9.16
CA ILE A 488 -10.56 -6.63 -7.71
C ILE A 488 -9.92 -5.39 -7.08
#